data_AF-A0A227JGY6-F1
#
_entry.id   AF-A0A227JGY6-F1
#
_cell.length_a   1.000
_cell.length_b   1.000
_cell.length_c   1.000
_cell.angle_alpha   90.00
_cell.angle_beta   90.00
_cell.angle_gamma   90.00
#
_symmetry.space_group_name_H-M   'P 1'
#
loop_
_entity.id
_entity.type
_entity.pdbx_description
1 polymer ?
#
loop_
_entity_poly.entity_id
_entity_poly.type
_entity_poly.pdbx_seq_one_letter_code
_entity_poly.pdbx_strand_id
1 'polypeptide(L)'
;DLLFPDIYSTYRYVLSEQGRGVLEPEALIDRIRVCSHCNSGHLNYVEVCPDCSSIDIDSQSSLHCFTCGHVGEQHSFQRRGKLECPKCLTQLRHIGVDYDRPLENHVCHSCSSLFVEAATISQCLSCDSKIKVEELVVRKIYQYRLGEVGEYIFQHGKSIQAPELSIKGKVEVSFFQNLLAWLNKVALRHKDQHLLLGLHLPTIDEYGKQYGDAKLFSLMDQLTCRLSGLFRDTDICCQYKQDVLLVLMPNTTNASLSVLQQKLSDLGDLVEDEEFELDVFAWDLPDPVIEGGVSVWIESLMGEIYAAR
;
A
#
# COMPACT_ATOMS: atom_id res chain seq x y z
N ASP A 1 -6.11 -2.79 -0.79
CA ASP A 1 -5.29 -2.93 0.44
C ASP A 1 -3.81 -2.98 0.10
N LEU A 2 -3.19 -1.81 -0.07
CA LEU A 2 -1.73 -1.69 -0.12
C LEU A 2 -1.31 -1.44 1.32
N LEU A 3 -0.75 -2.44 1.99
CA LEU A 3 -0.16 -2.25 3.31
C LEU A 3 1.03 -1.30 3.17
N PHE A 4 0.73 -0.06 3.52
CA PHE A 4 1.63 1.06 3.63
C PHE A 4 2.67 0.72 4.71
N PRO A 5 4.00 0.81 4.44
CA PRO A 5 5.02 0.55 5.47
C PRO A 5 4.86 1.45 6.71
N ASP A 6 5.62 1.21 7.76
CA ASP A 6 5.60 1.99 9.01
C ASP A 6 5.96 3.50 8.76
N ILE A 7 5.31 4.43 9.48
CA ILE A 7 5.57 5.89 9.46
C ILE A 7 7.07 6.20 9.66
N TYR A 8 7.76 5.38 10.45
CA TYR A 8 9.17 5.56 10.80
C TYR A 8 10.16 5.04 9.76
N SER A 9 9.70 4.54 8.61
CA SER A 9 10.58 3.93 7.63
C SER A 9 11.44 4.98 6.89
N THR A 10 12.77 4.94 7.09
CA THR A 10 13.76 5.73 6.30
C THR A 10 13.53 5.61 4.79
N TYR A 11 13.02 4.47 4.33
CA TYR A 11 12.68 4.24 2.94
C TYR A 11 11.61 5.21 2.41
N ARG A 12 10.60 5.55 3.22
CA ARG A 12 9.57 6.52 2.82
C ARG A 12 10.10 7.93 2.68
N TYR A 13 10.93 8.36 3.62
CA TYR A 13 11.57 9.66 3.53
C TYR A 13 12.31 9.81 2.21
N VAL A 14 13.10 8.81 1.83
CA VAL A 14 13.84 8.80 0.56
C VAL A 14 12.89 8.85 -0.65
N LEU A 15 11.78 8.10 -0.64
CA LEU A 15 10.79 8.16 -1.72
C LEU A 15 10.09 9.53 -1.81
N SER A 16 9.78 10.16 -0.67
CA SER A 16 9.18 11.49 -0.62
C SER A 16 10.14 12.56 -1.18
N GLU A 17 11.39 12.55 -0.74
CA GLU A 17 12.42 13.46 -1.25
C GLU A 17 12.71 13.23 -2.74
N GLN A 18 12.58 11.98 -3.22
CA GLN A 18 12.63 11.68 -4.64
C GLN A 18 11.44 12.29 -5.40
N GLY A 19 10.21 12.17 -4.87
CA GLY A 19 9.01 12.77 -5.46
C GLY A 19 9.08 14.30 -5.54
N ARG A 20 9.81 14.93 -4.62
CA ARG A 20 10.06 16.38 -4.57
C ARG A 20 11.22 16.84 -5.46
N GLY A 21 11.95 15.92 -6.09
CA GLY A 21 13.15 16.23 -6.87
C GLY A 21 14.35 16.68 -6.01
N VAL A 22 14.30 16.45 -4.69
CA VAL A 22 15.42 16.72 -3.77
C VAL A 22 16.48 15.64 -3.93
N LEU A 23 16.05 14.39 -4.09
CA LEU A 23 16.91 13.24 -4.38
C LEU A 23 16.60 12.67 -5.76
N GLU A 24 17.62 12.19 -6.46
CA GLU A 24 17.47 11.46 -7.71
C GLU A 24 18.18 10.11 -7.62
N PRO A 25 17.56 9.02 -8.13
CA PRO A 25 18.21 7.73 -8.19
C PRO A 25 19.36 7.78 -9.21
N GLU A 26 20.57 7.52 -8.73
CA GLU A 26 21.79 7.52 -9.54
C GLU A 26 22.07 6.13 -10.13
N ALA A 27 22.05 5.10 -9.28
CA ALA A 27 22.34 3.73 -9.68
C ALA A 27 21.49 2.72 -8.89
N LEU A 28 21.01 1.69 -9.57
CA LEU A 28 20.36 0.55 -8.91
C LEU A 28 21.45 -0.31 -8.25
N ILE A 29 21.41 -0.42 -6.93
CA ILE A 29 22.37 -1.20 -6.15
C ILE A 29 21.87 -2.62 -5.94
N ASP A 30 20.58 -2.78 -5.64
CA ASP A 30 20.01 -4.09 -5.35
C ASP A 30 18.51 -4.16 -5.65
N ARG A 31 17.98 -5.38 -5.72
CA ARG A 31 16.57 -5.70 -5.88
C ARG A 31 16.22 -6.85 -4.93
N ILE A 32 15.50 -6.52 -3.87
CA ILE A 32 15.05 -7.47 -2.86
C ILE A 32 13.56 -7.81 -3.03
N ARG A 33 13.13 -8.89 -2.38
CA ARG A 33 11.71 -9.23 -2.21
C ARG A 33 11.32 -9.03 -0.75
N VAL A 34 10.14 -8.47 -0.52
CA VAL A 34 9.59 -8.25 0.81
C VAL A 34 8.18 -8.82 0.94
N CYS A 35 7.79 -9.12 2.17
CA CYS A 35 6.46 -9.59 2.53
C CYS A 35 5.38 -8.61 2.03
N SER A 36 4.37 -9.10 1.32
CA SER A 36 3.24 -8.30 0.84
C SER A 36 2.32 -7.79 1.96
N HIS A 37 2.42 -8.36 3.17
CA HIS A 37 1.59 -7.99 4.31
C HIS A 37 2.29 -6.98 5.23
N CYS A 38 3.55 -7.22 5.62
CA CYS A 38 4.26 -6.36 6.58
C CYS A 38 5.51 -5.68 6.01
N ASN A 39 5.79 -5.82 4.71
CA ASN A 39 6.97 -5.24 4.05
C ASN A 39 8.35 -5.67 4.62
N SER A 40 8.38 -6.69 5.48
CA SER A 40 9.63 -7.26 6.01
C SER A 40 10.39 -8.07 4.96
N GLY A 41 11.72 -7.99 4.98
CA GLY A 41 12.61 -8.83 4.20
C GLY A 41 12.98 -10.16 4.88
N HIS A 42 12.49 -10.43 6.09
CA HIS A 42 12.81 -11.64 6.86
C HIS A 42 11.97 -12.82 6.36
N LEU A 43 12.33 -13.34 5.20
CA LEU A 43 11.59 -14.36 4.48
C LEU A 43 12.31 -15.70 4.57
N ASN A 44 11.61 -16.74 5.03
CA ASN A 44 12.02 -18.13 4.90
C ASN A 44 11.38 -18.72 3.63
N TYR A 45 12.13 -19.47 2.83
CA TYR A 45 11.60 -20.15 1.64
C TYR A 45 11.49 -21.64 1.94
N VAL A 46 10.29 -22.19 1.79
CA VAL A 46 9.97 -23.55 2.20
C VAL A 46 9.37 -24.30 1.03
N GLU A 47 9.90 -25.49 0.77
CA GLU A 47 9.32 -26.43 -0.18
C GLU A 47 8.09 -27.11 0.43
N VAL A 48 7.03 -27.21 -0.35
CA VAL A 48 5.74 -27.77 0.05
C VAL A 48 5.16 -28.66 -1.04
N CYS A 49 4.31 -29.59 -0.64
CA CYS A 49 3.51 -30.40 -1.55
C CYS A 49 2.64 -29.50 -2.45
N PRO A 50 2.68 -29.67 -3.78
CA PRO A 50 1.88 -28.85 -4.70
C PRO A 50 0.37 -29.04 -4.54
N ASP A 51 -0.08 -30.19 -4.03
CA ASP A 51 -1.51 -30.51 -3.90
C ASP A 51 -2.13 -30.01 -2.58
N CYS A 52 -1.39 -30.12 -1.47
CA CYS A 52 -1.94 -29.80 -0.13
C CYS A 52 -1.14 -28.75 0.64
N SER A 53 -0.05 -28.22 0.09
CA SER A 53 0.85 -27.24 0.74
C SER A 53 1.46 -27.70 2.07
N SER A 54 1.49 -29.00 2.35
CA SER A 54 2.20 -29.57 3.50
C SER A 54 3.72 -29.50 3.30
N ILE A 55 4.45 -29.25 4.38
CA ILE A 55 5.92 -29.28 4.42
C ILE A 55 6.48 -30.70 4.59
N ASP A 56 5.62 -31.67 4.91
CA ASP A 56 6.00 -33.06 5.20
C ASP A 56 6.13 -33.85 3.89
N ILE A 57 7.20 -33.51 3.17
CA ILE A 57 7.56 -34.08 1.87
C ILE A 57 8.94 -34.71 1.94
N ASP A 58 9.12 -35.85 1.27
CA ASP A 58 10.40 -36.54 1.17
C ASP A 58 10.74 -36.84 -0.29
N SER A 59 12.03 -36.87 -0.58
CA SER A 59 12.48 -37.43 -1.86
C SER A 59 12.48 -38.95 -1.79
N GLN A 60 11.81 -39.58 -2.75
CA GLN A 60 11.67 -41.03 -2.83
C GLN A 60 11.90 -41.51 -4.26
N SER A 61 12.88 -42.39 -4.45
CA SER A 61 13.03 -43.11 -5.72
C SER A 61 11.98 -44.21 -5.80
N SER A 62 11.13 -44.16 -6.82
CA SER A 62 10.16 -45.22 -7.12
C SER A 62 10.62 -46.07 -8.30
N LEU A 63 10.14 -47.32 -8.36
CA LEU A 63 10.31 -48.21 -9.52
C LEU A 63 8.93 -48.63 -10.01
N HIS A 64 8.79 -48.77 -11.32
CA HIS A 64 7.59 -49.34 -11.94
C HIS A 64 7.96 -50.62 -12.70
N CYS A 65 7.30 -51.72 -12.35
CA CYS A 65 7.54 -53.04 -12.96
C CYS A 65 6.69 -53.23 -14.22
N PHE A 66 7.34 -53.43 -15.36
CA PHE A 66 6.65 -53.60 -16.65
C PHE A 66 5.87 -54.91 -16.75
N THR A 67 6.26 -55.94 -15.99
CA THR A 67 5.57 -57.24 -16.03
C THR A 67 4.17 -57.19 -15.42
N CYS A 68 3.96 -56.41 -14.34
CA CYS A 68 2.69 -56.42 -13.61
C CYS A 68 2.10 -55.02 -13.31
N GLY A 69 2.74 -53.95 -13.78
CA GLY A 69 2.32 -52.57 -13.59
C GLY A 69 2.41 -52.06 -12.14
N HIS A 70 3.16 -52.73 -11.26
CA HIS A 70 3.27 -52.28 -9.87
C HIS A 70 4.28 -51.13 -9.77
N VAL A 71 3.85 -50.02 -9.16
CA VAL A 71 4.69 -48.87 -8.80
C VAL A 71 4.86 -48.84 -7.28
N GLY A 72 6.08 -48.65 -6.81
CA GLY A 72 6.37 -48.52 -5.38
C GLY A 72 7.79 -48.04 -5.12
N GLU A 73 8.12 -47.78 -3.86
CA GLU A 73 9.45 -47.29 -3.47
C GLU A 73 10.53 -48.31 -3.81
N GLN A 74 11.69 -47.84 -4.30
CA GLN A 74 12.81 -48.71 -4.69
C GLN A 74 13.21 -49.69 -3.58
N HIS A 75 13.15 -49.28 -2.31
CA HIS A 75 13.49 -50.15 -1.18
C HIS A 75 12.57 -51.37 -1.10
N SER A 76 11.28 -51.24 -1.45
CA SER A 76 10.33 -52.36 -1.48
C SER A 76 10.67 -53.41 -2.55
N PHE A 77 11.41 -53.02 -3.60
CA PHE A 77 11.90 -53.91 -4.64
C PHE A 77 13.25 -54.54 -4.29
N GLN A 78 13.94 -54.11 -3.23
CA GLN A 78 15.28 -54.58 -2.93
C GLN A 78 15.25 -55.83 -2.06
N ARG A 79 15.64 -56.99 -2.62
CA ARG A 79 15.70 -58.27 -1.91
C ARG A 79 17.03 -58.97 -2.16
N ARG A 80 17.75 -59.30 -1.08
CA ARG A 80 19.03 -60.05 -1.13
C ARG A 80 20.03 -59.47 -2.14
N GLY A 81 20.13 -58.15 -2.22
CA GLY A 81 21.03 -57.44 -3.15
C GLY A 81 20.58 -57.41 -4.61
N LYS A 82 19.34 -57.81 -4.91
CA LYS A 82 18.74 -57.77 -6.26
C LYS A 82 17.45 -56.95 -6.24
N LEU A 83 17.06 -56.43 -7.40
CA LEU A 83 15.74 -55.83 -7.58
C LEU A 83 14.74 -56.92 -8.00
N GLU A 84 13.64 -57.03 -7.27
CA GLU A 84 12.57 -58.01 -7.45
C GLU A 84 11.23 -57.35 -7.13
N CYS A 85 10.24 -57.48 -8.02
CA CYS A 85 8.92 -56.91 -7.78
C CYS A 85 8.24 -57.58 -6.58
N PRO A 86 7.80 -56.83 -5.54
CA PRO A 86 7.16 -57.43 -4.37
C PRO A 86 5.79 -58.07 -4.70
N LYS A 87 5.16 -57.69 -5.83
CA LYS A 87 3.84 -58.17 -6.23
C LYS A 87 3.87 -59.45 -7.07
N CYS A 88 4.74 -59.52 -8.08
CA CYS A 88 4.81 -60.66 -9.01
C CYS A 88 6.09 -61.48 -8.90
N LEU A 89 7.02 -61.08 -8.02
CA LEU A 89 8.31 -61.73 -7.78
C LEU A 89 9.24 -61.79 -9.00
N THR A 90 8.93 -61.03 -10.06
CA THR A 90 9.80 -60.91 -11.23
C THR A 90 11.06 -60.16 -10.85
N GLN A 91 12.21 -60.74 -11.19
CA GLN A 91 13.51 -60.09 -11.00
C GLN A 91 13.70 -59.00 -12.07
N LEU A 92 14.04 -57.78 -11.63
CA LEU A 92 14.22 -56.61 -12.48
C LEU A 92 15.72 -56.39 -12.72
N ARG A 93 16.20 -56.58 -13.96
CA ARG A 93 17.64 -56.53 -14.29
C ARG A 93 18.00 -55.33 -15.15
N HIS A 94 17.18 -55.03 -16.15
CA HIS A 94 17.48 -54.03 -17.15
C HIS A 94 16.46 -52.88 -17.10
N ILE A 95 16.94 -51.67 -16.83
CA ILE A 95 16.13 -50.45 -16.92
C ILE A 95 15.67 -50.23 -18.37
N GLY A 96 14.42 -49.80 -18.56
CA GLY A 96 13.79 -49.63 -19.86
C GLY A 96 13.31 -50.93 -20.52
N VAL A 97 13.53 -52.09 -19.89
CA VAL A 97 13.06 -53.41 -20.38
C VAL A 97 12.25 -54.15 -19.33
N ASP A 98 12.76 -54.24 -18.10
CA ASP A 98 12.07 -54.93 -17.00
C ASP A 98 11.32 -53.93 -16.10
N TYR A 99 11.86 -52.71 -16.00
CA TYR A 99 11.34 -51.63 -15.16
C TYR A 99 11.78 -50.25 -15.65
N ASP A 100 11.08 -49.21 -15.22
CA ASP A 100 11.53 -47.83 -15.29
C ASP A 100 11.45 -47.15 -13.92
N ARG A 101 11.89 -45.89 -13.90
CA ARG A 101 11.79 -45.00 -12.74
C ARG A 101 10.78 -43.93 -13.10
N PRO A 102 9.64 -43.83 -12.38
CA PRO A 102 8.72 -42.72 -12.54
C PRO A 102 9.45 -41.38 -12.41
N LEU A 103 8.94 -40.35 -13.10
CA LEU A 103 9.51 -39.01 -12.99
C LEU A 103 9.24 -38.43 -11.59
N GLU A 104 8.12 -38.81 -10.98
CA GLU A 104 7.75 -38.40 -9.64
C GLU A 104 8.73 -39.00 -8.61
N ASN A 105 9.55 -38.12 -8.04
CA ASN A 105 10.63 -38.43 -7.10
C ASN A 105 10.39 -37.82 -5.71
N HIS A 106 9.20 -37.27 -5.48
CA HIS A 106 8.76 -36.76 -4.19
C HIS A 106 7.44 -37.40 -3.76
N VAL A 107 7.30 -37.62 -2.46
CA VAL A 107 6.07 -38.08 -1.82
C VAL A 107 5.66 -37.09 -0.73
N CYS A 108 4.36 -36.82 -0.62
CA CYS A 108 3.79 -36.10 0.52
C CYS A 108 3.23 -37.08 1.54
N HIS A 109 3.67 -37.02 2.79
CA HIS A 109 3.15 -37.89 3.85
C HIS A 109 1.78 -37.46 4.37
N SER A 110 1.36 -36.21 4.08
CA SER A 110 0.05 -35.69 4.50
C SER A 110 -1.09 -36.08 3.57
N CYS A 111 -0.85 -36.16 2.25
CA CYS A 111 -1.89 -36.49 1.26
C CYS A 111 -1.54 -37.67 0.35
N SER A 112 -0.39 -38.32 0.56
CA SER A 112 0.13 -39.44 -0.22
C SER A 112 0.32 -39.17 -1.72
N SER A 113 0.37 -37.89 -2.13
CA SER A 113 0.59 -37.56 -3.53
C SER A 113 2.05 -37.73 -3.94
N LEU A 114 2.25 -38.11 -5.21
CA LEU A 114 3.55 -38.24 -5.86
C LEU A 114 3.70 -37.11 -6.87
N PHE A 115 4.83 -36.42 -6.86
CA PHE A 115 5.09 -35.28 -7.75
C PHE A 115 6.58 -35.17 -8.09
N VAL A 116 6.89 -34.40 -9.14
CA VAL A 116 8.25 -34.23 -9.68
C VAL A 116 8.98 -33.05 -9.05
N GLU A 117 8.28 -31.94 -8.79
CA GLU A 117 8.86 -30.73 -8.22
C GLU A 117 7.97 -30.24 -7.08
N ALA A 118 8.57 -29.98 -5.93
CA ALA A 118 7.89 -29.32 -4.83
C ALA A 118 7.56 -27.87 -5.20
N ALA A 119 6.42 -27.36 -4.74
CA ALA A 119 6.14 -25.94 -4.83
C ALA A 119 6.95 -25.19 -3.77
N THR A 120 7.37 -23.95 -4.03
CA THR A 120 8.02 -23.12 -3.03
C THR A 120 7.07 -22.03 -2.56
N ILE A 121 6.90 -21.91 -1.24
CA ILE A 121 6.22 -20.78 -0.61
C ILE A 121 7.22 -19.98 0.23
N SER A 122 6.89 -18.72 0.49
CA SER A 122 7.61 -17.89 1.44
C SER A 122 6.83 -17.78 2.74
N GLN A 123 7.50 -17.98 3.87
CA GLN A 123 6.98 -17.68 5.20
C GLN A 123 7.68 -16.43 5.74
N CYS A 124 6.92 -15.40 6.04
CA CYS A 124 7.44 -14.20 6.68
C CYS A 124 7.72 -14.48 8.16
N LEU A 125 8.96 -14.33 8.60
CA LEU A 125 9.35 -14.53 10.00
C LEU A 125 9.02 -13.33 10.90
N SER A 126 8.48 -12.24 10.33
CA SER A 126 8.05 -11.07 11.09
C SER A 126 6.56 -11.05 11.39
N CYS A 127 5.72 -11.66 10.55
CA CYS A 127 4.26 -11.65 10.72
C CYS A 127 3.60 -13.01 10.45
N ASP A 128 4.39 -14.07 10.32
CA ASP A 128 3.98 -15.47 10.09
C ASP A 128 3.11 -15.74 8.85
N SER A 129 2.94 -14.76 7.97
CA SER A 129 2.18 -14.95 6.74
C SER A 129 2.89 -15.90 5.78
N LYS A 130 2.12 -16.81 5.19
CA LYS A 130 2.55 -17.68 4.09
C LYS A 130 2.11 -17.05 2.78
N ILE A 131 3.05 -16.79 1.89
CA ILE A 131 2.87 -16.02 0.66
C ILE A 131 3.51 -16.79 -0.49
N LYS A 132 2.86 -16.83 -1.66
CA LYS A 132 3.52 -17.42 -2.84
C LYS A 132 4.71 -16.54 -3.26
N VAL A 133 5.79 -17.15 -3.73
CA VAL A 133 7.01 -16.40 -4.10
C VAL A 133 6.74 -15.32 -5.15
N GLU A 134 5.78 -15.56 -6.05
CA GLU A 134 5.34 -14.61 -7.08
C GLU A 134 4.52 -13.43 -6.55
N GLU A 135 3.89 -13.56 -5.38
CA GLU A 135 3.09 -12.52 -4.72
C GLU A 135 3.94 -11.60 -3.82
N LEU A 136 5.23 -11.91 -3.64
CA LEU A 136 6.15 -11.06 -2.89
C LEU A 136 6.39 -9.73 -3.60
N VAL A 137 6.47 -8.65 -2.83
CA VAL A 137 6.66 -7.31 -3.37
C VAL A 137 8.12 -7.10 -3.72
N VAL A 138 8.38 -6.64 -4.94
CA VAL A 138 9.72 -6.30 -5.41
C VAL A 138 10.08 -4.90 -4.94
N ARG A 139 11.18 -4.76 -4.18
CA ARG A 139 11.73 -3.46 -3.78
C ARG A 139 13.10 -3.26 -4.42
N LYS A 140 13.27 -2.12 -5.07
CA LYS A 140 14.54 -1.70 -5.67
C LYS A 140 15.26 -0.76 -4.70
N ILE A 141 16.56 -0.97 -4.53
CA ILE A 141 17.43 -0.18 -3.65
C ILE A 141 18.38 0.60 -4.55
N TYR A 142 18.36 1.92 -4.41
CA TYR A 142 19.16 2.82 -5.22
C TYR A 142 20.23 3.52 -4.38
N GLN A 143 21.33 3.86 -5.04
CA GLN A 143 22.19 4.96 -4.64
C GLN A 143 21.53 6.25 -5.11
N TYR A 144 21.55 7.28 -4.26
CA TYR A 144 20.94 8.57 -4.52
C TYR A 144 21.97 9.68 -4.59
N ARG A 145 21.70 10.67 -5.44
CA ARG A 145 22.40 11.95 -5.50
C ARG A 145 21.40 13.08 -5.26
N LEU A 146 21.90 14.29 -4.98
CA LEU A 146 21.04 15.47 -4.96
C LEU A 146 20.46 15.71 -6.35
N GLY A 147 19.16 15.94 -6.42
CA GLY A 147 18.49 16.50 -7.60
C GLY A 147 18.59 18.02 -7.62
N GLU A 148 18.10 18.66 -8.68
CA GLU A 148 18.19 20.11 -8.87
C GLU A 148 17.62 20.91 -7.68
N VAL A 149 16.49 20.47 -7.13
CA VAL A 149 15.86 21.09 -5.94
C VAL A 149 16.75 20.90 -4.71
N GLY A 150 17.35 19.72 -4.55
CA GLY A 150 18.27 19.43 -3.45
C GLY A 150 19.55 20.25 -3.51
N GLU A 151 20.12 20.43 -4.70
CA GLU A 151 21.28 21.29 -4.91
C GLU A 151 20.97 22.75 -4.57
N TYR A 152 19.80 23.25 -5.00
CA TYR A 152 19.34 24.60 -4.68
C TYR A 152 19.19 24.83 -3.17
N ILE A 153 18.55 23.88 -2.47
CA ILE A 153 18.39 23.93 -1.00
C ILE A 153 19.76 23.93 -0.31
N PHE A 154 20.67 23.06 -0.74
CA PHE A 154 22.01 22.95 -0.17
C PHE A 154 22.84 24.23 -0.35
N GLN A 155 22.76 24.87 -1.52
CA GLN A 155 23.54 26.06 -1.85
C GLN A 155 22.99 27.36 -1.23
N HIS A 156 21.67 27.48 -1.11
CA HIS A 156 21.02 28.74 -0.75
C HIS A 156 20.33 28.75 0.63
N GLY A 157 20.31 27.60 1.32
CA GLY A 157 19.92 27.50 2.73
C GLY A 157 18.48 27.92 3.03
N LYS A 158 17.58 27.95 2.03
CA LYS A 158 16.20 28.36 2.21
C LYS A 158 15.27 27.17 2.43
N SER A 159 14.59 27.29 3.57
CA SER A 159 13.59 26.41 4.16
C SER A 159 12.66 25.82 3.13
N ILE A 160 12.60 24.50 3.15
CA ILE A 160 11.43 23.73 2.81
C ILE A 160 10.18 24.54 3.25
N GLN A 161 9.38 25.01 2.29
CA GLN A 161 8.03 25.47 2.60
C GLN A 161 7.32 24.28 3.26
N ALA A 162 6.57 24.53 4.33
CA ALA A 162 5.82 23.49 5.03
C ALA A 162 5.11 22.57 4.03
N PRO A 163 5.04 21.25 4.30
CA PRO A 163 4.37 20.33 3.40
C PRO A 163 2.95 20.81 3.13
N GLU A 164 2.67 21.18 1.89
CA GLU A 164 1.30 21.41 1.48
C GLU A 164 0.73 20.10 0.96
N LEU A 165 -0.50 19.77 1.38
CA LEU A 165 -1.23 18.62 0.84
C LEU A 165 -1.29 18.74 -0.69
N SER A 166 -0.94 17.69 -1.42
CA SER A 166 -0.92 17.67 -2.90
C SER A 166 -2.10 16.86 -3.45
N ILE A 167 -3.30 17.26 -3.07
CA ILE A 167 -4.54 16.54 -3.40
C ILE A 167 -4.91 16.79 -4.87
N LYS A 168 -5.53 15.80 -5.54
CA LYS A 168 -6.07 15.99 -6.89
C LYS A 168 -7.05 17.18 -6.93
N GLY A 169 -6.97 18.00 -7.98
CA GLY A 169 -7.78 19.21 -8.09
C GLY A 169 -7.32 20.36 -7.18
N LYS A 170 -6.12 20.29 -6.60
CA LYS A 170 -5.55 21.39 -5.82
C LYS A 170 -5.32 22.62 -6.69
N VAL A 171 -5.82 23.75 -6.21
CA VAL A 171 -5.66 25.06 -6.84
C VAL A 171 -5.15 26.08 -5.83
N GLU A 172 -4.51 27.15 -6.33
CA GLU A 172 -4.13 28.28 -5.48
C GLU A 172 -5.35 28.97 -4.87
N VAL A 173 -5.15 29.57 -3.69
CA VAL A 173 -6.20 30.28 -2.93
C VAL A 173 -6.94 31.30 -3.78
N SER A 174 -6.22 32.08 -4.58
CA SER A 174 -6.79 33.11 -5.45
C SER A 174 -7.72 32.51 -6.52
N PHE A 175 -7.34 31.38 -7.11
CA PHE A 175 -8.17 30.67 -8.08
C PHE A 175 -9.38 30.02 -7.40
N PHE A 176 -9.18 29.39 -6.24
CA PHE A 176 -10.26 28.79 -5.45
C PHE A 176 -11.35 29.82 -5.10
N GLN A 177 -10.96 30.99 -4.60
CA GLN A 177 -11.88 32.08 -4.26
C GLN A 177 -12.70 32.53 -5.47
N ASN A 178 -12.06 32.71 -6.63
CA ASN A 178 -12.75 33.10 -7.86
C ASN A 178 -13.74 32.03 -8.32
N LEU A 179 -13.35 30.75 -8.23
CA LEU A 179 -14.21 29.65 -8.62
C LEU A 179 -15.40 29.49 -7.67
N LEU A 180 -15.17 29.56 -6.36
CA LEU A 180 -16.22 29.54 -5.35
C LEU A 180 -17.22 30.68 -5.58
N ALA A 181 -16.73 31.90 -5.83
CA ALA A 181 -17.56 33.06 -6.15
C ALA A 181 -18.44 32.81 -7.38
N TRP A 182 -17.85 32.24 -8.42
CA TRP A 182 -18.54 31.95 -9.67
C TRP A 182 -19.57 30.84 -9.49
N LEU A 183 -19.19 29.73 -8.85
CA LEU A 183 -20.07 28.59 -8.60
C LEU A 183 -21.28 29.01 -7.76
N ASN A 184 -21.06 29.80 -6.70
CA ASN A 184 -22.13 30.33 -5.87
C ASN A 184 -23.15 31.14 -6.70
N LYS A 185 -22.68 32.02 -7.60
CA LYS A 185 -23.55 32.81 -8.48
C LYS A 185 -24.35 31.95 -9.46
N VAL A 186 -23.72 30.91 -10.02
CA VAL A 186 -24.37 29.96 -10.93
C VAL A 186 -25.44 29.18 -10.16
N ALA A 187 -25.12 28.70 -8.96
CA ALA A 187 -26.02 27.94 -8.11
C ALA A 187 -27.24 28.75 -7.68
N LEU A 188 -27.07 30.04 -7.33
CA LEU A 188 -28.18 30.96 -7.04
C LEU A 188 -29.13 31.08 -8.24
N ARG A 189 -28.59 31.11 -9.47
CA ARG A 189 -29.38 31.25 -10.70
C ARG A 189 -30.14 29.97 -11.07
N HIS A 190 -29.52 28.82 -10.90
CA HIS A 190 -30.06 27.52 -11.36
C HIS A 190 -30.72 26.70 -10.23
N LYS A 191 -30.63 27.16 -8.98
CA LYS A 191 -31.10 26.48 -7.76
C LYS A 191 -30.43 25.12 -7.55
N ASP A 192 -29.17 25.02 -7.97
CA ASP A 192 -28.32 23.87 -7.69
C ASP A 192 -27.80 23.95 -6.25
N GLN A 193 -27.43 22.80 -5.69
CA GLN A 193 -26.85 22.70 -4.35
C GLN A 193 -25.42 22.13 -4.45
N HIS A 194 -24.50 22.77 -3.74
CA HIS A 194 -23.11 22.36 -3.62
C HIS A 194 -22.72 22.35 -2.15
N LEU A 195 -21.58 21.74 -1.84
CA LEU A 195 -21.05 21.67 -0.49
C LEU A 195 -19.64 22.25 -0.45
N LEU A 196 -19.35 23.05 0.57
CA LEU A 196 -18.00 23.42 0.95
C LEU A 196 -17.62 22.66 2.21
N LEU A 197 -16.53 21.91 2.15
CA LEU A 197 -15.97 21.19 3.29
C LEU A 197 -14.72 21.92 3.78
N GLY A 198 -14.58 22.07 5.10
CA GLY A 198 -13.37 22.54 5.77
C GLY A 198 -12.77 21.42 6.60
N LEU A 199 -11.50 21.12 6.39
CA LEU A 199 -10.73 20.16 7.15
C LEU A 199 -9.66 20.91 7.94
N HIS A 200 -9.71 20.83 9.26
CA HIS A 200 -8.79 21.52 10.16
C HIS A 200 -7.96 20.53 10.97
N LEU A 201 -6.66 20.80 11.06
CA LEU A 201 -5.64 19.95 11.65
C LEU A 201 -4.99 20.71 12.83
N PRO A 202 -5.63 20.77 14.01
CA PRO A 202 -5.21 21.65 15.11
C PRO A 202 -3.81 21.34 15.64
N THR A 203 -3.39 20.06 15.66
CA THR A 203 -2.12 19.62 16.25
C THR A 203 -0.94 19.66 15.27
N ILE A 204 -1.13 20.06 14.01
CA ILE A 204 -0.10 19.95 12.96
C ILE A 204 1.18 20.76 13.24
N ASP A 205 1.03 21.96 13.79
CA ASP A 205 2.14 22.85 14.10
C ASP A 205 2.95 22.35 15.31
N GLU A 206 2.26 21.76 16.29
CA GLU A 206 2.88 21.16 17.47
C GLU A 206 3.59 19.86 17.10
N TYR A 207 2.96 19.05 16.23
CA TYR A 207 3.52 17.84 15.66
C TYR A 207 4.85 18.12 14.95
N GLY A 208 4.89 19.12 14.06
CA GLY A 208 6.11 19.52 13.36
C GLY A 208 7.25 19.91 14.32
N LYS A 209 6.93 20.61 15.41
CA LYS A 209 7.92 21.03 16.42
C LYS A 209 8.45 19.86 17.27
N GLN A 210 7.58 18.92 17.65
CA GLN A 210 7.91 17.79 18.51
C GLN A 210 8.67 16.69 17.77
N TYR A 211 8.30 16.45 16.52
CA TYR A 211 8.72 15.28 15.76
C TYR A 211 9.63 15.62 14.57
N GLY A 212 9.70 16.89 14.17
CA GLY A 212 10.54 17.41 13.09
C GLY A 212 9.88 17.32 11.71
N ASP A 213 10.40 18.14 10.78
CA ASP A 213 9.81 18.33 9.45
C ASP A 213 9.61 17.02 8.68
N ALA A 214 10.58 16.10 8.70
CA ALA A 214 10.49 14.84 7.96
C ALA A 214 9.26 13.99 8.34
N LYS A 215 8.85 14.00 9.61
CA LYS A 215 7.66 13.28 10.07
C LYS A 215 6.38 14.01 9.67
N LEU A 216 6.39 15.34 9.77
CA LEU A 216 5.31 16.19 9.27
C LEU A 216 5.05 15.94 7.77
N PHE A 217 6.10 15.83 6.96
CA PHE A 217 6.01 15.48 5.54
C PHE A 217 5.33 14.12 5.31
N SER A 218 5.74 13.10 6.06
CA SER A 218 5.15 11.76 5.95
C SER A 218 3.66 11.76 6.32
N LEU A 219 3.28 12.46 7.39
CA LEU A 219 1.89 12.60 7.79
C LEU A 219 1.05 13.27 6.69
N MET A 220 1.55 14.38 6.14
CA MET A 220 0.87 15.09 5.06
C MET A 220 0.71 14.27 3.77
N ASP A 221 1.71 13.45 3.42
CA ASP A 221 1.62 12.56 2.26
C ASP A 221 0.54 11.47 2.45
N GLN A 222 0.43 10.90 3.65
CA GLN A 222 -0.62 9.94 3.97
C GLN A 222 -2.01 10.54 3.90
N LEU A 223 -2.20 11.71 4.50
CA LEU A 223 -3.47 12.44 4.40
C LEU A 223 -3.79 12.75 2.94
N THR A 224 -2.81 13.23 2.18
CA THR A 224 -2.98 13.53 0.75
C THR A 224 -3.46 12.30 -0.02
N CYS A 225 -2.79 11.16 0.14
CA CYS A 225 -3.14 9.92 -0.57
C CYS A 225 -4.55 9.43 -0.21
N ARG A 226 -4.90 9.47 1.08
CA ARG A 226 -6.20 9.01 1.59
C ARG A 226 -7.33 9.93 1.18
N LEU A 227 -7.16 11.24 1.36
CA LEU A 227 -8.12 12.26 0.92
C LEU A 227 -8.31 12.23 -0.60
N SER A 228 -7.25 12.03 -1.38
CA SER A 228 -7.35 11.88 -2.83
C SER A 228 -8.14 10.64 -3.28
N GLY A 229 -8.30 9.64 -2.41
CA GLY A 229 -9.18 8.49 -2.65
C GLY A 229 -10.64 8.74 -2.26
N LEU A 230 -10.90 9.73 -1.40
CA LEU A 230 -12.25 10.10 -0.97
C LEU A 230 -12.94 11.07 -1.95
N PHE A 231 -12.18 12.01 -2.50
CA PHE A 231 -12.71 13.06 -3.36
C PHE A 231 -12.81 12.62 -4.83
N ARG A 232 -13.82 13.15 -5.53
CA ARG A 232 -14.05 12.91 -6.96
C ARG A 232 -13.13 13.79 -7.80
N ASP A 233 -12.92 13.44 -9.06
CA ASP A 233 -12.15 14.27 -10.00
C ASP A 233 -12.78 15.65 -10.26
N THR A 234 -14.06 15.84 -9.91
CA THR A 234 -14.78 17.11 -10.00
C THR A 234 -14.67 17.98 -8.75
N ASP A 235 -14.16 17.43 -7.65
CA ASP A 235 -14.01 18.14 -6.40
C ASP A 235 -12.70 18.94 -6.45
N ILE A 236 -12.72 20.15 -5.90
CA ILE A 236 -11.61 21.09 -6.01
C ILE A 236 -11.10 21.40 -4.62
N CYS A 237 -9.79 21.21 -4.42
CA CYS A 237 -9.16 21.34 -3.12
C CYS A 237 -8.30 22.61 -3.07
N CYS A 238 -8.17 23.21 -1.89
CA CYS A 238 -7.32 24.36 -1.68
C CYS A 238 -6.74 24.33 -0.26
N GLN A 239 -5.40 24.35 -0.17
CA GLN A 239 -4.72 24.57 1.11
C GLN A 239 -4.84 26.06 1.45
N TYR A 240 -5.77 26.44 2.32
CA TYR A 240 -6.03 27.83 2.65
C TYR A 240 -5.03 28.37 3.69
N LYS A 241 -4.71 27.55 4.69
CA LYS A 241 -3.64 27.75 5.69
C LYS A 241 -2.88 26.44 5.89
N GLN A 242 -1.77 26.45 6.63
CA GLN A 242 -0.98 25.23 6.88
C GLN A 242 -1.81 24.13 7.57
N ASP A 243 -2.74 24.53 8.42
CA ASP A 243 -3.63 23.69 9.22
C ASP A 243 -5.05 23.55 8.64
N VAL A 244 -5.42 24.32 7.60
CA VAL A 244 -6.78 24.33 7.04
C VAL A 244 -6.78 24.02 5.54
N LEU A 245 -7.50 22.97 5.18
CA LEU A 245 -7.81 22.59 3.81
C LEU A 245 -9.30 22.82 3.52
N LEU A 246 -9.60 23.49 2.42
CA LEU A 246 -10.96 23.68 1.90
C LEU A 246 -11.19 22.78 0.69
N VAL A 247 -12.36 22.15 0.62
CA VAL A 247 -12.76 21.28 -0.49
C VAL A 247 -14.13 21.70 -1.01
N LEU A 248 -14.17 22.14 -2.25
CA LEU A 248 -15.40 22.50 -2.96
C LEU A 248 -15.94 21.27 -3.68
N MET A 249 -17.16 20.86 -3.34
CA MET A 249 -17.81 19.65 -3.86
C MET A 249 -19.07 20.01 -4.65
N PRO A 250 -19.00 20.11 -5.99
CA PRO A 250 -20.16 20.45 -6.80
C PRO A 250 -21.27 19.38 -6.75
N ASN A 251 -22.54 19.79 -6.84
CA ASN A 251 -23.71 18.90 -6.94
C ASN A 251 -23.79 17.88 -5.80
N THR A 252 -23.33 18.29 -4.62
CA THR A 252 -23.30 17.48 -3.41
C THR A 252 -24.16 18.16 -2.35
N THR A 253 -25.03 17.40 -1.71
CA THR A 253 -25.98 17.89 -0.69
C THR A 253 -25.62 17.37 0.69
N ASN A 254 -26.14 18.04 1.73
CA ASN A 254 -25.99 17.64 3.14
C ASN A 254 -26.43 16.20 3.47
N ALA A 255 -27.24 15.56 2.64
CA ALA A 255 -27.58 14.14 2.83
C ALA A 255 -26.34 13.22 2.74
N SER A 256 -25.27 13.67 2.08
CA SER A 256 -24.01 12.93 1.93
C SER A 256 -23.02 13.22 3.05
N LEU A 257 -23.32 14.18 3.93
CA LEU A 257 -22.41 14.71 4.94
C LEU A 257 -22.16 13.69 6.06
N SER A 258 -23.20 12.95 6.46
CA SER A 258 -23.05 11.83 7.42
C SER A 258 -22.13 10.73 6.90
N VAL A 259 -22.21 10.42 5.60
CA VAL A 259 -21.33 9.43 4.94
C VAL A 259 -19.89 9.96 4.84
N LEU A 260 -19.71 11.25 4.56
CA LEU A 260 -18.40 11.89 4.52
C LEU A 260 -17.76 11.96 5.91
N GLN A 261 -18.51 12.37 6.93
CA GLN A 261 -18.07 12.38 8.32
C GLN A 261 -17.63 11.00 8.78
N GLN A 262 -18.40 9.97 8.47
CA GLN A 262 -18.03 8.61 8.82
C GLN A 262 -16.74 8.17 8.13
N LYS A 263 -16.59 8.43 6.83
CA LYS A 263 -15.35 8.12 6.09
C LYS A 263 -14.14 8.90 6.60
N LEU A 264 -14.31 10.16 6.99
CA LEU A 264 -13.24 10.99 7.54
C LEU A 264 -12.86 10.58 8.97
N SER A 265 -13.85 10.16 9.78
CA SER A 265 -13.61 9.54 11.09
C SER A 265 -12.82 8.24 10.95
N ASP A 266 -13.24 7.37 10.03
CA ASP A 266 -12.52 6.12 9.73
C ASP A 266 -11.08 6.43 9.28
N LEU A 267 -10.86 7.51 8.51
CA LEU A 267 -9.51 7.95 8.13
C LEU A 267 -8.66 8.37 9.34
N GLY A 268 -9.25 9.09 10.30
CA GLY A 268 -8.58 9.49 11.54
C GLY A 268 -8.10 8.29 12.34
N ASP A 269 -8.97 7.29 12.53
CA ASP A 269 -8.64 6.04 13.23
C ASP A 269 -7.56 5.21 12.53
N LEU A 270 -7.43 5.35 11.22
CA LEU A 270 -6.44 4.66 10.40
C LEU A 270 -5.07 5.35 10.41
N VAL A 271 -4.94 6.60 10.87
CA VAL A 271 -3.64 7.27 11.01
C VAL A 271 -2.96 6.66 12.23
N GLU A 272 -1.76 6.08 12.06
CA GLU A 272 -1.03 5.39 13.14
C GLU A 272 -0.38 6.40 14.11
N ASP A 273 -1.15 7.37 14.62
CA ASP A 273 -0.68 8.37 15.58
C ASP A 273 -1.82 8.78 16.52
N GLU A 274 -1.67 8.48 17.83
CA GLU A 274 -2.69 8.73 18.86
C GLU A 274 -2.94 10.22 19.13
N GLU A 275 -2.06 11.11 18.64
CA GLU A 275 -2.12 12.58 18.81
C GLU A 275 -2.72 13.30 17.58
N PHE A 276 -3.25 12.55 16.60
CA PHE A 276 -3.84 13.12 15.39
C PHE A 276 -5.31 13.51 15.61
N GLU A 277 -5.60 14.81 15.47
CA GLU A 277 -6.95 15.36 15.50
C GLU A 277 -7.30 15.97 14.13
N LEU A 278 -8.51 15.68 13.65
CA LEU A 278 -9.04 16.20 12.39
C LEU A 278 -10.48 16.69 12.60
N ASP A 279 -10.65 18.01 12.55
CA ASP A 279 -11.96 18.64 12.65
C ASP A 279 -12.56 18.84 11.25
N VAL A 280 -13.84 18.49 11.13
CA VAL A 280 -14.56 18.52 9.86
C VAL A 280 -15.74 19.49 9.94
N PHE A 281 -15.69 20.51 9.09
CA PHE A 281 -16.71 21.54 8.96
C PHE A 281 -17.36 21.45 7.57
N ALA A 282 -18.63 21.81 7.48
CA ALA A 282 -19.38 21.74 6.23
C ALA A 282 -20.39 22.89 6.13
N TRP A 283 -20.43 23.52 4.97
CA TRP A 283 -21.31 24.64 4.67
C TRP A 283 -22.03 24.42 3.34
N ASP A 284 -23.33 24.68 3.34
CA ASP A 284 -24.16 24.61 2.13
C ASP A 284 -23.87 25.77 1.18
N LEU A 285 -23.86 25.46 -0.11
CA LEU A 285 -23.86 26.44 -1.18
C LEU A 285 -25.10 26.21 -2.08
N PRO A 286 -25.74 27.27 -2.60
CA PRO A 286 -25.29 28.65 -2.52
C PRO A 286 -25.63 29.37 -1.21
N ASP A 287 -24.73 30.27 -0.79
CA ASP A 287 -24.96 31.21 0.30
C ASP A 287 -25.13 32.64 -0.27
N PRO A 288 -26.29 33.31 -0.03
CA PRO A 288 -26.52 34.69 -0.45
C PRO A 288 -25.53 35.71 0.14
N VAL A 289 -24.92 35.40 1.29
CA VAL A 289 -23.99 36.30 2.00
C VAL A 289 -22.67 36.47 1.24
N ILE A 290 -22.29 35.50 0.40
CA ILE A 290 -21.05 35.51 -0.39
C ILE A 290 -21.00 36.66 -1.42
N GLU A 291 -22.15 37.22 -1.84
CA GLU A 291 -22.18 38.34 -2.80
C GLU A 291 -21.45 39.59 -2.29
N GLY A 292 -21.30 39.76 -0.97
CA GLY A 292 -20.58 40.87 -0.35
C GLY A 292 -19.05 40.78 -0.41
N GLY A 293 -18.49 39.64 -0.84
CA GLY A 293 -17.05 39.42 -0.97
C GLY A 293 -16.60 38.06 -0.42
N VAL A 294 -16.17 37.17 -1.31
CA VAL A 294 -15.81 35.78 -0.97
C VAL A 294 -14.68 35.69 0.05
N SER A 295 -13.69 36.59 -0.03
CA SER A 295 -12.58 36.61 0.92
C SER A 295 -13.04 36.91 2.35
N VAL A 296 -14.00 37.84 2.53
CA VAL A 296 -14.55 38.18 3.85
C VAL A 296 -15.40 37.03 4.39
N TRP A 297 -16.15 36.37 3.52
CA TRP A 297 -16.95 35.20 3.90
C TRP A 297 -16.06 34.03 4.35
N ILE A 298 -15.00 33.69 3.61
CA ILE A 298 -14.06 32.64 4.02
C ILE A 298 -13.38 33.00 5.35
N GLU A 299 -13.00 34.25 5.59
CA GLU A 299 -12.44 34.68 6.88
C GLU A 299 -13.43 34.50 8.04
N SER A 300 -14.73 34.72 7.81
CA SER A 300 -15.77 34.40 8.80
C SER A 300 -15.81 32.90 9.11
N LEU A 301 -15.71 32.05 8.08
CA LEU A 301 -15.64 30.60 8.27
C LEU A 301 -14.40 30.20 9.05
N MET A 302 -13.24 30.83 8.79
CA MET A 302 -12.03 30.58 9.55
C MET A 302 -12.23 30.91 11.03
N GLY A 303 -12.94 32.00 11.33
CA GLY A 303 -13.33 32.36 12.69
C GLY A 303 -14.14 31.24 13.39
N GLU A 304 -15.06 30.61 12.68
CA GLU A 304 -15.83 29.47 13.20
C GLU A 304 -14.95 28.24 13.44
N ILE A 305 -14.06 27.90 12.49
CA ILE A 305 -13.12 26.78 12.61
C ILE A 305 -12.24 26.94 13.86
N TYR A 306 -11.61 28.11 14.02
CA TYR A 306 -10.71 28.35 15.16
C TYR A 306 -11.44 28.53 16.50
N ALA A 307 -12.73 28.86 16.48
CA ALA A 307 -13.55 28.98 17.68
C ALA A 307 -14.08 27.63 18.20
N ALA A 308 -14.09 26.60 17.36
CA ALA A 308 -14.63 25.27 17.68
C ALA A 308 -13.72 24.39 18.56
N ARG A 309 -12.69 24.99 19.19
CA ARG A 309 -11.80 24.35 20.17
C ARG A 309 -12.51 23.75 21.38
#